data_AF-A0A7G9YKH9-F1
#
_entry.id   AF-A0A7G9YKH9-F1
#
_cell.length_a   1.000
_cell.length_b   1.000
_cell.length_c   1.000
_cell.angle_alpha   90.00
_cell.angle_beta   90.00
_cell.angle_gamma   90.00
#
_symmetry.space_group_name_H-M   'P 1'
#
loop_
_entity.id
_entity.type
_entity.pdbx_description
1 polymer ?
#
loop_
_entity_poly.entity_id
_entity_poly.type
_entity_poly.pdbx_seq_one_letter_code
_entity_poly.pdbx_strand_id
1 'polypeptide(L)'
;MNILNKSIGRFPLGVWIAIVALLTLFLGWGMQAYSLLDWDGAVDIGVQNERFTGDDAERAWAQESWGVAAVDMLWPLPIGIAALIGLLRKRISGFAAGLMEFSIGVYFPLVFAFQRWTIHPETVIVAIFLWTIPSLLGIIGLWANREYFEK
;
A
#
# COMPACT_ATOMS: atom_id res chain seq x y z
N MET A 1 13.66 -17.12 -21.90
CA MET A 1 13.94 -16.09 -20.87
C MET A 1 12.64 -15.37 -20.58
N ASN A 2 12.14 -15.36 -19.34
CA ASN A 2 10.93 -14.61 -18.98
C ASN A 2 11.21 -13.11 -19.14
N ILE A 3 10.26 -12.35 -19.71
CA ILE A 3 10.39 -10.90 -19.93
C ILE A 3 10.68 -10.15 -18.62
N LEU A 4 10.16 -10.65 -17.49
CA LEU A 4 10.37 -10.07 -16.16
C LEU A 4 11.82 -10.13 -15.68
N ASN A 5 12.63 -11.04 -16.22
CA ASN A 5 14.03 -11.22 -15.81
C ASN A 5 14.98 -10.44 -16.73
N LYS A 6 14.45 -9.76 -17.76
CA LYS A 6 15.25 -8.92 -18.64
C LYS A 6 15.78 -7.73 -17.86
N SER A 7 17.09 -7.54 -17.85
CA SER A 7 17.74 -6.38 -17.25
C SER A 7 17.38 -5.11 -18.02
N ILE A 8 16.93 -4.08 -17.30
CA ILE A 8 16.69 -2.74 -17.83
C ILE A 8 17.48 -1.77 -16.96
N GLY A 9 18.66 -1.36 -17.43
CA GLY A 9 19.58 -0.54 -16.65
C GLY A 9 20.08 -1.29 -15.40
N ARG A 10 19.82 -0.74 -14.21
CA ARG A 10 20.37 -1.26 -12.94
C ARG A 10 19.66 -2.52 -12.42
N PHE A 11 18.39 -2.71 -12.77
CA PHE A 11 17.52 -3.75 -12.20
C PHE A 11 16.81 -4.56 -13.30
N PRO A 12 16.42 -5.82 -13.03
CA PRO A 12 15.47 -6.55 -13.88
C PRO A 12 14.12 -5.85 -13.98
N LEU A 13 13.40 -6.04 -15.08
CA LEU A 13 12.08 -5.44 -15.31
C LEU A 13 11.10 -5.74 -14.16
N GLY A 14 11.08 -6.96 -13.63
CA GLY A 14 10.20 -7.32 -12.50
C GLY A 14 10.52 -6.54 -11.23
N VAL A 15 11.79 -6.22 -10.97
CA VAL A 15 12.19 -5.38 -9.83
C VAL A 15 11.80 -3.92 -10.07
N TRP A 16 11.87 -3.43 -11.32
CA TRP A 16 11.33 -2.11 -11.65
C TRP A 16 9.84 -2.00 -11.45
N ILE A 17 9.08 -3.02 -11.87
CA ILE A 17 7.63 -3.10 -11.64
C ILE A 17 7.35 -3.04 -10.14
N ALA A 18 8.10 -3.79 -9.33
CA ALA A 18 7.97 -3.73 -7.88
C ALA A 18 8.30 -2.34 -7.32
N ILE A 19 9.38 -1.69 -7.75
CA ILE A 19 9.71 -0.34 -7.28
C ILE A 19 8.59 0.65 -7.63
N VAL A 20 8.05 0.60 -8.85
CA VAL A 20 6.95 1.48 -9.27
C VAL A 20 5.69 1.20 -8.45
N ALA A 21 5.31 -0.07 -8.28
CA ALA A 21 4.16 -0.46 -7.46
C ALA A 21 4.32 0.00 -5.99
N LEU A 22 5.53 -0.12 -5.44
CA LEU A 22 5.84 0.33 -4.08
C LEU A 22 5.71 1.86 -3.95
N LEU A 23 6.19 2.61 -4.94
CA LEU A 23 6.01 4.06 -5.00
C LEU A 23 4.53 4.46 -5.07
N THR A 24 3.69 3.68 -5.75
CA THR A 24 2.23 3.89 -5.73
C THR A 24 1.69 3.70 -4.32
N LEU A 25 2.06 2.63 -3.59
CA LEU A 25 1.63 2.41 -2.21
C LEU A 25 2.01 3.56 -1.27
N PHE A 26 3.18 4.17 -1.46
CA PHE A 26 3.57 5.37 -0.69
C PHE A 26 2.60 6.54 -0.85
N LEU A 27 1.86 6.64 -1.97
CA LEU A 27 0.81 7.66 -2.10
C LEU A 27 -0.34 7.38 -1.12
N GLY A 28 -0.72 6.11 -0.94
CA GLY A 28 -1.73 5.70 0.03
C GLY A 28 -1.30 6.03 1.46
N TRP A 29 -0.04 5.76 1.81
CA TRP A 29 0.50 6.14 3.12
C TRP A 29 0.57 7.66 3.30
N GLY A 30 0.91 8.40 2.24
CA GLY A 30 0.86 9.86 2.27
C GLY A 30 -0.56 10.39 2.54
N MET A 31 -1.58 9.76 1.97
CA MET A 31 -2.99 10.08 2.22
C MET A 31 -3.42 9.77 3.66
N GLN A 32 -2.95 8.66 4.25
CA GLN A 32 -3.19 8.35 5.67
C GLN A 32 -2.47 9.33 6.60
N ALA A 33 -1.22 9.69 6.29
CA ALA A 33 -0.48 10.70 7.03
C ALA A 33 -1.20 12.06 6.99
N TYR A 34 -1.73 12.45 5.83
CA TYR A 34 -2.52 13.68 5.70
C TYR A 34 -3.80 13.61 6.55
N SER A 35 -4.48 12.47 6.57
CA SER A 35 -5.69 12.26 7.39
C SER A 35 -5.43 12.47 8.89
N LEU A 36 -4.25 12.08 9.39
CA LEU A 36 -3.87 12.31 10.78
C LEU A 36 -3.56 13.78 11.11
N LEU A 37 -3.20 14.58 10.11
CA LEU A 37 -2.87 16.00 10.27
C LEU A 37 -4.10 16.89 10.13
N ASP A 38 -4.97 16.57 9.17
CA ASP A 38 -6.14 17.36 8.79
C ASP A 38 -7.24 16.43 8.26
N TRP A 39 -8.03 15.88 9.18
CA TRP A 39 -9.09 14.93 8.84
C TRP A 39 -10.19 15.58 7.98
N ASP A 40 -10.60 16.80 8.32
CA ASP A 40 -11.63 17.52 7.55
C ASP A 40 -11.14 17.82 6.13
N GLY A 41 -9.89 18.27 5.98
CA GLY A 41 -9.26 18.43 4.68
C GLY A 41 -9.14 17.11 3.90
N ALA A 42 -8.84 16.00 4.58
CA ALA A 42 -8.81 14.67 3.97
C ALA A 42 -10.19 14.23 3.46
N VAL A 43 -11.28 14.60 4.15
CA VAL A 43 -12.64 14.40 3.63
C VAL A 43 -12.90 15.29 2.41
N ASP A 44 -12.47 16.55 2.43
CA ASP A 44 -12.68 17.50 1.32
C ASP A 44 -12.02 17.06 0.02
N ILE A 45 -10.86 16.40 0.09
CA ILE A 45 -10.17 15.86 -1.07
C ILE A 45 -10.57 14.40 -1.39
N GLY A 46 -11.53 13.84 -0.65
CA GLY A 46 -12.07 12.49 -0.89
C GLY A 46 -11.16 11.34 -0.47
N VAL A 47 -10.20 11.58 0.42
CA VAL A 47 -9.37 10.52 1.03
C VAL A 47 -10.13 9.79 2.15
N GLN A 48 -10.99 10.51 2.88
CA GLN A 48 -11.87 9.95 3.91
C GLN A 48 -13.34 10.24 3.56
N ASN A 49 -14.26 9.42 4.06
CA ASN A 49 -15.69 9.52 3.71
C ASN A 49 -16.55 10.16 4.81
N GLU A 50 -16.01 10.37 6.00
CA GLU A 50 -16.80 10.63 7.21
C GLU A 50 -16.27 11.87 7.93
N ARG A 51 -17.18 12.81 8.22
CA ARG A 51 -16.94 13.93 9.15
C ARG A 51 -17.59 13.60 10.49
N PHE A 52 -16.94 13.98 11.58
CA PHE A 52 -17.44 13.71 12.93
C PHE A 52 -18.01 15.01 13.51
N THR A 53 -19.31 15.03 13.82
CA THR A 53 -20.04 16.20 14.31
C THR A 53 -20.16 16.26 15.83
N GLY A 54 -19.90 15.14 16.52
CA GLY A 54 -19.45 15.14 17.91
C GLY A 54 -20.37 14.47 18.93
N ASP A 55 -21.34 13.65 18.49
CA ASP A 55 -22.04 12.74 19.42
C ASP A 55 -21.11 11.63 19.94
N ASP A 56 -21.51 10.92 21.00
CA ASP A 56 -20.64 9.93 21.64
C ASP A 56 -20.34 8.70 20.74
N ALA A 57 -21.25 8.35 19.82
CA ALA A 57 -21.05 7.25 18.88
C ALA A 57 -20.10 7.66 17.73
N GLU A 58 -20.26 8.87 17.19
CA GLU A 58 -19.38 9.46 16.20
C GLU A 58 -17.98 9.71 16.76
N ARG A 59 -17.84 10.07 18.04
CA ARG A 59 -16.53 10.20 18.69
C ARG A 59 -15.81 8.86 18.82
N ALA A 60 -16.55 7.80 19.17
CA ALA A 60 -15.97 6.46 19.23
C ALA A 60 -15.53 5.98 17.84
N TRP A 61 -16.32 6.27 16.81
CA TRP A 61 -15.98 6.00 15.42
C TRP A 61 -14.75 6.82 14.99
N ALA A 62 -14.70 8.10 15.30
CA ALA A 62 -13.56 8.97 14.99
C ALA A 62 -12.25 8.43 15.57
N GLN A 63 -12.28 7.96 16.82
CA GLN A 63 -11.13 7.36 17.47
C GLN A 63 -10.68 6.07 16.78
N GLU A 64 -11.62 5.24 16.34
CA GLU A 64 -11.32 4.04 15.56
C GLU A 64 -10.65 4.41 14.24
N SER A 65 -11.21 5.35 13.48
CA SER A 65 -10.70 5.74 12.16
C SER A 65 -9.34 6.44 12.24
N TRP A 66 -9.13 7.29 13.25
CA TRP A 66 -7.80 7.84 13.55
C TRP A 66 -6.82 6.77 14.01
N GLY A 67 -7.29 5.78 14.78
CA GLY A 67 -6.50 4.64 15.20
C GLY A 67 -6.00 3.82 14.02
N VAL A 68 -6.87 3.56 13.04
CA VAL A 68 -6.51 2.86 11.79
C VAL A 68 -5.46 3.65 11.03
N ALA A 69 -5.68 4.96 10.79
CA ALA A 69 -4.70 5.80 10.10
C ALA A 69 -3.35 5.83 10.84
N ALA A 70 -3.34 5.85 12.17
CA ALA A 70 -2.12 5.80 12.97
C ALA A 70 -1.39 4.47 12.85
N VAL A 71 -2.12 3.35 12.87
CA VAL A 71 -1.55 2.01 12.68
C VAL A 71 -0.96 1.87 11.27
N ASP A 72 -1.64 2.38 10.25
CA ASP A 72 -1.13 2.42 8.87
C ASP A 72 0.16 3.25 8.76
N MET A 73 0.31 4.31 9.55
CA MET A 73 1.55 5.08 9.56
C MET A 73 2.69 4.42 10.34
N LEU A 74 2.39 3.65 11.37
CA LEU A 74 3.39 3.06 12.25
C LEU A 74 3.84 1.67 11.81
N TRP A 75 3.05 0.97 10.99
CA TRP A 75 3.34 -0.40 10.58
C TRP A 75 3.76 -0.51 9.11
N PRO A 76 2.88 -0.32 8.10
CA PRO A 76 3.27 -0.50 6.72
C PRO A 76 4.26 0.55 6.24
N LEU A 77 4.15 1.83 6.64
CA LEU A 77 5.12 2.84 6.16
C LEU A 77 6.59 2.45 6.48
N PRO A 78 6.98 2.09 7.72
CA PRO A 78 8.34 1.62 8.00
C PRO A 78 8.77 0.40 7.16
N ILE A 79 7.84 -0.54 6.93
CA ILE A 79 8.10 -1.73 6.09
C ILE A 79 8.33 -1.29 4.64
N GLY A 80 7.51 -0.41 4.09
CA GLY A 80 7.67 0.16 2.76
C GLY A 80 9.00 0.90 2.59
N ILE A 81 9.43 1.68 3.60
CA ILE A 81 10.75 2.35 3.58
C ILE A 81 11.89 1.32 3.57
N ALA A 82 11.82 0.31 4.44
CA ALA A 82 12.79 -0.78 4.48
C ALA A 82 12.84 -1.56 3.16
N ALA A 83 11.68 -1.82 2.56
CA ALA A 83 11.53 -2.44 1.25
C ALA A 83 12.24 -1.61 0.17
N LEU A 84 11.91 -0.32 0.06
CA LEU A 84 12.47 0.54 -0.98
C LEU A 84 14.00 0.62 -0.87
N ILE A 85 14.52 0.91 0.32
CA ILE A 85 15.97 0.98 0.56
C ILE A 85 16.63 -0.37 0.27
N GLY A 86 16.04 -1.47 0.76
CA GLY A 86 16.57 -2.80 0.59
C GLY A 86 16.58 -3.26 -0.88
N LEU A 87 15.51 -2.99 -1.65
CA LEU A 87 15.43 -3.29 -3.08
C LEU A 87 16.49 -2.51 -3.88
N LEU A 88 16.65 -1.21 -3.60
CA LEU A 88 17.67 -0.38 -4.25
C LEU A 88 19.11 -0.83 -3.94
N ARG A 89 19.31 -1.38 -2.73
CA ARG A 89 20.58 -1.96 -2.26
C ARG A 89 20.74 -3.45 -2.58
N LYS A 90 19.77 -4.08 -3.26
CA LYS A 90 19.76 -5.50 -3.62
C LYS A 90 19.89 -6.44 -2.41
N ARG A 91 19.27 -6.09 -1.28
CA ARG A 91 19.31 -6.90 -0.05
C ARG A 91 18.10 -7.82 0.01
N ILE A 92 18.30 -9.05 0.47
CA ILE A 92 17.22 -10.01 0.72
C ILE A 92 16.17 -9.49 1.72
N SER A 93 16.59 -8.68 2.69
CA SER A 93 15.66 -8.01 3.61
C SER A 93 14.71 -7.05 2.89
N GLY A 94 15.18 -6.38 1.83
CA GLY A 94 14.34 -5.53 0.97
C GLY A 94 13.33 -6.33 0.17
N PHE A 95 13.73 -7.49 -0.34
CA PHE A 95 12.82 -8.43 -1.00
C PHE A 95 11.72 -8.91 -0.04
N ALA A 96 12.09 -9.35 1.16
CA ALA A 96 11.13 -9.82 2.16
C ALA A 96 10.17 -8.69 2.60
N ALA A 97 10.70 -7.51 2.92
CA ALA A 97 9.90 -6.35 3.27
C ALA A 97 8.97 -5.93 2.13
N GLY A 98 9.44 -5.96 0.87
CA GLY A 98 8.60 -5.67 -0.30
C GLY A 98 7.46 -6.67 -0.48
N LEU A 99 7.71 -7.96 -0.28
CA LEU A 99 6.64 -8.97 -0.29
C LEU A 99 5.63 -8.75 0.83
N MET A 100 6.08 -8.40 2.03
CA MET A 100 5.17 -8.08 3.15
C MET A 100 4.30 -6.87 2.81
N GLU A 101 4.91 -5.80 2.31
CA GLU A 101 4.23 -4.55 1.95
C GLU A 101 3.18 -4.76 0.85
N PHE A 102 3.53 -5.48 -0.22
CA PHE A 102 2.56 -5.83 -1.24
C PHE A 102 1.47 -6.77 -0.73
N SER A 103 1.78 -7.65 0.22
CA SER A 103 0.75 -8.52 0.82
C SER A 103 -0.28 -7.68 1.59
N ILE A 104 0.16 -6.62 2.27
CA ILE A 104 -0.72 -5.63 2.91
C ILE A 104 -1.60 -4.95 1.84
N GLY A 105 -1.00 -4.47 0.75
CA GLY A 105 -1.71 -3.84 -0.38
C GLY A 105 -2.68 -4.76 -1.14
N VAL A 106 -2.60 -6.08 -0.95
CA VAL A 106 -3.60 -7.05 -1.42
C VAL A 106 -4.67 -7.32 -0.37
N TYR A 107 -4.25 -7.60 0.86
CA TYR A 107 -5.15 -8.00 1.94
C TYR A 107 -6.14 -6.90 2.33
N PHE A 108 -5.67 -5.67 2.53
CA PHE A 108 -6.51 -4.57 3.01
C PHE A 108 -7.67 -4.24 2.06
N PRO A 109 -7.44 -4.00 0.75
CA PRO A 109 -8.53 -3.73 -0.17
C PRO A 109 -9.51 -4.89 -0.31
N LEU A 110 -9.06 -6.14 -0.17
CA LEU A 110 -9.95 -7.30 -0.18
C LEU A 110 -10.85 -7.33 1.07
N VAL A 111 -10.31 -7.07 2.25
CA VAL A 111 -11.12 -6.95 3.48
C VAL A 111 -12.11 -5.80 3.35
N PHE A 112 -11.65 -4.64 2.86
CA PHE A 112 -12.51 -3.49 2.58
C PHE A 112 -13.63 -3.84 1.59
N ALA A 113 -13.32 -4.62 0.55
CA ALA A 113 -14.31 -5.11 -0.39
C ALA A 113 -15.38 -5.96 0.32
N PHE A 114 -14.99 -6.93 1.15
CA PHE A 114 -15.94 -7.75 1.91
C PHE A 114 -16.86 -6.92 2.79
N GLN A 115 -16.37 -5.82 3.37
CA GLN A 115 -17.15 -4.97 4.28
C GLN A 115 -18.03 -3.96 3.55
N ARG A 116 -17.57 -3.40 2.42
CA ARG A 116 -18.17 -2.20 1.81
C ARG A 116 -18.73 -2.44 0.40
N TRP A 117 -18.62 -3.63 -0.19
CA TRP A 117 -19.08 -3.91 -1.57
C TRP A 117 -20.53 -3.51 -1.83
N THR A 118 -21.43 -3.75 -0.86
CA THR A 118 -22.86 -3.46 -1.02
C THR A 118 -23.22 -1.99 -0.83
N ILE A 119 -22.33 -1.18 -0.23
CA ILE A 119 -22.60 0.21 0.16
C ILE A 119 -21.80 1.20 -0.71
N HIS A 120 -20.54 0.88 -1.03
CA HIS A 120 -19.61 1.72 -1.81
C HIS A 120 -18.84 0.90 -2.86
N PRO A 121 -19.52 0.27 -3.84
CA PRO A 121 -18.87 -0.60 -4.82
C PRO A 121 -17.83 0.15 -5.67
N GLU A 122 -18.07 1.41 -6.01
CA GLU A 122 -17.14 2.26 -6.75
C GLU A 122 -15.80 2.45 -6.02
N THR A 123 -15.85 2.76 -4.72
CA THR A 123 -14.65 2.94 -3.88
C THR A 123 -13.89 1.63 -3.76
N VAL A 124 -14.60 0.50 -3.64
CA VAL A 124 -13.97 -0.82 -3.61
C VAL A 124 -13.24 -1.13 -4.93
N ILE A 125 -13.87 -0.86 -6.07
CA ILE A 125 -13.23 -1.08 -7.38
C ILE A 125 -11.97 -0.23 -7.49
N VAL A 126 -12.04 1.05 -7.14
CA VAL A 126 -10.88 1.95 -7.13
C VAL A 126 -9.77 1.40 -6.23
N ALA A 127 -10.11 0.93 -5.02
CA ALA A 127 -9.13 0.35 -4.10
C ALA A 127 -8.44 -0.90 -4.68
N ILE A 128 -9.18 -1.79 -5.35
CA ILE A 128 -8.61 -2.98 -5.99
C ILE A 128 -7.66 -2.58 -7.12
N PHE A 129 -8.06 -1.63 -7.97
CA PHE A 129 -7.26 -1.21 -9.12
C PHE A 129 -6.00 -0.43 -8.72
N LEU A 130 -6.10 0.44 -7.71
CA LEU A 130 -4.97 1.28 -7.28
C LEU A 130 -4.01 0.55 -6.34
N TRP A 131 -4.48 -0.42 -5.56
CA TRP A 131 -3.67 -1.04 -4.51
C TRP A 131 -3.40 -2.52 -4.78
N THR A 132 -4.45 -3.31 -4.99
CA THR A 132 -4.31 -4.77 -5.13
C THR A 132 -3.58 -5.15 -6.42
N ILE A 133 -3.96 -4.59 -7.56
CA ILE A 133 -3.35 -4.94 -8.85
C ILE A 133 -1.86 -4.58 -8.87
N PRO A 134 -1.43 -3.34 -8.53
CA PRO A 134 -0.01 -3.00 -8.45
C PRO A 134 0.75 -3.90 -7.47
N SER A 135 0.15 -4.23 -6.34
CA SER A 135 0.77 -5.11 -5.34
C SER A 135 0.99 -6.52 -5.86
N LEU A 136 0.01 -7.11 -6.57
CA LEU A 136 0.18 -8.41 -7.22
C LEU A 136 1.29 -8.38 -8.28
N LEU A 137 1.35 -7.32 -9.09
CA LEU A 137 2.42 -7.14 -10.06
C LEU A 137 3.79 -7.00 -9.38
N GLY A 138 3.86 -6.30 -8.24
CA GLY A 138 5.05 -6.21 -7.41
C GLY A 138 5.50 -7.57 -6.87
N ILE A 139 4.57 -8.38 -6.33
CA ILE A 139 4.85 -9.74 -5.84
C ILE A 139 5.38 -10.62 -6.97
N ILE A 140 4.69 -10.65 -8.12
CA ILE A 140 5.10 -11.44 -9.28
C ILE A 140 6.49 -10.99 -9.77
N GLY A 141 6.71 -9.67 -9.84
CA GLY A 141 7.97 -9.07 -10.28
C GLY A 141 9.14 -9.41 -9.36
N LEU A 142 8.94 -9.32 -8.04
CA LEU A 142 9.95 -9.71 -7.05
C LEU A 142 10.21 -11.21 -7.08
N TRP A 143 9.15 -12.04 -7.07
CA TRP A 143 9.27 -13.49 -7.01
C TRP A 143 9.98 -14.09 -8.23
N ALA A 144 9.66 -13.58 -9.42
CA ALA A 144 10.32 -13.97 -10.67
C ALA A 144 11.84 -13.66 -10.65
N ASN A 145 12.25 -12.69 -9.84
CA ASN A 145 13.62 -12.21 -9.69
C ASN A 145 14.23 -12.50 -8.31
N ARG A 146 13.71 -13.47 -7.54
CA ARG A 146 14.20 -13.74 -6.17
C ARG A 146 15.71 -14.00 -6.09
N GLU A 147 16.26 -14.72 -7.07
CA GLU A 147 17.70 -15.03 -7.17
C GLU A 147 18.58 -13.77 -7.34
N TYR A 148 17.99 -12.64 -7.74
CA TYR A 148 18.69 -11.36 -7.85
C TYR A 148 19.11 -10.81 -6.47
N PHE A 149 18.42 -11.22 -5.39
CA PHE A 149 18.65 -10.73 -4.03
C PHE A 149 19.45 -11.71 -3.16
N GLU A 150 19.74 -12.90 -3.67
CA GLU A 150 20.51 -13.96 -3.00
C GLU A 150 22.01 -13.89 -3.32
N LYS A 151 22.41 -13.03 -4.26
CA LYS A 151 23.80 -12.83 -4.74
C LYS A 151 24.37 -11.51 -4.23
#